data_AF-A0A354T433-F1
#
_entry.id   AF-A0A354T433-F1
#
_cell.length_a   1.000
_cell.length_b   1.000
_cell.length_c   1.000
_cell.angle_alpha   90.00
_cell.angle_beta   90.00
_cell.angle_gamma   90.00
#
_symmetry.space_group_name_H-M   'P 1'
#
loop_
_entity.id
_entity.type
_entity.pdbx_description
1 polymer ?
#
loop_
_entity_poly.entity_id
_entity_poly.type
_entity_poly.pdbx_seq_one_letter_code
_entity_poly.pdbx_strand_id
1 'polypeptide(L)'
;MKLLHSLFFSIWIFTGLAQGQQKEWPEVQTFAAGLKDVIWDLQGTNSLKHLRFDGESFHAVTQTGQSRSKYKEHAFVDVGVFQLVFSESRSAWYFVSDDLKLITPVNVSGEIEFKAETGTAVKPVAQFPQDIQNIVWVGGPEKTPIKLRWNGTEFEVGVKTKAWEVQKVRPVIANRRVFEFVHEGDPIWIAFSADGTEAWWLNITDVFGGHARSNPGAAALDAKATGLPPTQNDVANHAEDLLKAGDRMRAATLLRELERKNATKPDALQHLQERFKSLKP
;
A
#
# COMPACT_ATOMS: atom_id res chain seq x y z
N MET A 1 -3.73 13.28 22.77
CA MET A 1 -4.53 12.13 22.28
C MET A 1 -5.83 12.54 21.56
N LYS A 2 -6.59 13.57 21.98
CA LYS A 2 -7.89 13.92 21.35
C LYS A 2 -7.86 14.66 19.98
N LEU A 3 -6.69 14.97 19.41
CA LEU A 3 -6.60 15.84 18.22
C LEU A 3 -6.55 15.10 16.88
N LEU A 4 -5.93 13.91 16.81
CA LEU A 4 -6.11 13.06 15.63
C LEU A 4 -7.60 12.71 15.49
N HIS A 5 -8.27 12.31 16.58
CA HIS A 5 -9.73 12.07 16.63
C HIS A 5 -10.61 13.10 15.89
N SER A 6 -10.24 14.39 15.84
CA SER A 6 -11.02 15.44 15.16
C SER A 6 -10.67 15.58 13.66
N LEU A 7 -9.44 15.26 13.27
CA LEU A 7 -8.96 15.24 11.88
C LEU A 7 -9.41 13.98 11.12
N PHE A 8 -9.56 12.83 11.80
CA PHE A 8 -9.95 11.55 11.17
C PHE A 8 -11.45 11.44 10.84
N PHE A 9 -12.31 12.22 11.50
CA PHE A 9 -13.77 12.10 11.35
C PHE A 9 -14.36 12.94 10.19
N SER A 10 -13.58 13.76 9.50
CA SER A 10 -14.15 14.76 8.58
C SER A 10 -13.41 14.99 7.25
N ILE A 11 -12.70 13.99 6.73
CA ILE A 11 -12.13 14.05 5.36
C ILE A 11 -12.66 12.87 4.54
N TRP A 12 -13.94 12.96 4.16
CA TRP A 12 -14.59 12.10 3.17
C TRP A 12 -14.74 12.87 1.88
N ILE A 13 -13.65 13.17 1.19
CA ILE A 13 -13.74 13.57 -0.21
C ILE A 13 -12.56 12.96 -0.94
N PHE A 14 -12.83 11.89 -1.71
CA PHE A 14 -12.01 11.59 -2.87
C PHE A 14 -12.18 12.78 -3.82
N THR A 15 -11.35 13.80 -3.67
CA THR A 15 -11.35 14.94 -4.58
C THR A 15 -10.72 14.46 -5.89
N GLY A 16 -11.56 13.86 -6.74
CA GLY A 16 -11.38 13.76 -8.18
C GLY A 16 -9.97 13.50 -8.71
N LEU A 17 -9.30 12.42 -8.28
CA LEU A 17 -8.17 11.87 -9.04
C LEU A 17 -8.62 11.00 -10.23
N ALA A 18 -9.92 10.66 -10.31
CA ALA A 18 -10.42 9.68 -11.27
C ALA A 18 -10.45 10.16 -12.74
N GLN A 19 -10.21 11.44 -13.02
CA GLN A 19 -10.04 11.96 -14.40
C GLN A 19 -9.11 13.18 -14.50
N GLY A 20 -8.46 13.57 -13.40
CA GLY A 20 -7.67 14.81 -13.33
C GLY A 20 -6.20 14.57 -13.61
N GLN A 21 -5.78 14.78 -14.86
CA GLN A 21 -4.40 14.85 -15.33
C GLN A 21 -3.50 13.69 -14.86
N GLN A 22 -3.37 12.66 -15.71
CA GLN A 22 -2.17 11.84 -15.70
C GLN A 22 -0.99 12.78 -15.87
N LYS A 23 -0.31 13.08 -14.76
CA LYS A 23 0.91 13.87 -14.72
C LYS A 23 1.82 13.28 -15.81
N GLU A 24 2.18 14.05 -16.84
CA GLU A 24 3.02 13.59 -17.96
C GLU A 24 4.47 13.42 -17.52
N TRP A 25 4.72 12.40 -16.70
CA TRP A 25 6.05 12.06 -16.20
C TRP A 25 6.53 10.87 -17.04
N PRO A 26 7.57 11.04 -17.87
CA PRO A 26 8.05 9.99 -18.78
C PRO A 26 8.32 8.65 -18.10
N GLU A 27 8.77 8.67 -16.85
CA GLU A 27 9.03 7.50 -16.02
C GLU A 27 7.74 6.75 -15.63
N VAL A 28 6.64 7.46 -15.36
CA VAL A 28 5.34 6.88 -15.07
C VAL A 28 4.75 6.26 -16.33
N GLN A 29 4.91 6.92 -17.47
CA GLN A 29 4.53 6.38 -18.77
C GLN A 29 5.33 5.12 -19.13
N THR A 30 6.64 5.13 -18.86
CA THR A 30 7.51 3.97 -19.06
C THR A 30 7.08 2.79 -18.20
N PHE A 31 6.77 3.04 -16.92
CA PHE A 31 6.20 2.03 -16.03
C PHE A 31 4.87 1.48 -16.57
N ALA A 32 3.92 2.35 -16.93
CA ALA A 32 2.62 1.95 -17.47
C ALA A 32 2.76 1.10 -18.74
N ALA A 33 3.68 1.45 -19.65
CA ALA A 33 3.98 0.67 -20.84
C ALA A 33 4.54 -0.71 -20.49
N GLY A 34 5.39 -0.81 -19.47
CA GLY A 34 5.96 -2.07 -18.99
C GLY A 34 4.93 -3.04 -18.39
N LEU A 35 3.78 -2.54 -17.92
CA LEU A 35 2.69 -3.38 -17.40
C LEU A 35 1.85 -4.06 -18.48
N LYS A 36 2.00 -3.64 -19.75
CA LYS A 36 1.16 -4.15 -20.83
C LYS A 36 1.24 -5.68 -20.89
N ASP A 37 0.07 -6.32 -20.88
CA ASP A 37 -0.10 -7.77 -20.93
C ASP A 37 0.41 -8.56 -19.70
N VAL A 38 0.89 -7.88 -18.66
CA VAL A 38 1.15 -8.52 -17.36
C VAL A 38 -0.18 -8.86 -16.71
N ILE A 39 -0.38 -10.15 -16.42
CA ILE A 39 -1.52 -10.63 -15.64
C ILE A 39 -1.06 -10.91 -14.22
N TRP A 40 -1.72 -10.26 -13.27
CA TRP A 40 -1.50 -10.42 -11.85
C TRP A 40 -2.53 -11.37 -11.25
N ASP A 41 -2.07 -12.41 -10.56
CA ASP A 41 -2.91 -13.30 -9.76
C ASP A 41 -2.90 -12.81 -8.30
N LEU A 42 -4.03 -12.24 -7.87
CA LEU A 42 -4.19 -11.60 -6.57
C LEU A 42 -4.57 -12.60 -5.49
N GLN A 43 -3.95 -12.47 -4.32
CA GLN A 43 -4.06 -13.41 -3.20
C GLN A 43 -4.84 -12.76 -2.05
N GLY A 44 -5.92 -13.41 -1.61
CA GLY A 44 -6.75 -12.95 -0.49
C GLY A 44 -7.86 -11.97 -0.81
N THR A 45 -7.99 -11.53 -2.06
CA THR A 45 -9.12 -10.71 -2.50
C THR A 45 -10.40 -11.56 -2.59
N ASN A 46 -11.57 -10.97 -2.32
CA ASN A 46 -12.85 -11.70 -2.39
C ASN A 46 -13.31 -11.93 -3.85
N SER A 47 -13.39 -10.87 -4.67
CA SER A 47 -13.99 -10.90 -6.01
C SER A 47 -12.99 -10.72 -7.15
N LEU A 48 -12.02 -9.82 -7.00
CA LEU A 48 -10.99 -9.56 -8.02
C LEU A 48 -9.83 -10.54 -7.87
N LYS A 49 -9.85 -11.66 -8.58
CA LYS A 49 -8.78 -12.66 -8.53
C LYS A 49 -7.63 -12.41 -9.49
N HIS A 50 -7.90 -11.78 -10.63
CA HIS A 50 -6.89 -11.54 -11.65
C HIS A 50 -7.05 -10.15 -12.27
N LEU A 51 -5.94 -9.46 -12.48
CA LEU A 51 -5.90 -8.09 -12.99
C LEU A 51 -4.92 -7.98 -14.16
N ARG A 52 -5.30 -7.27 -15.22
CA ARG A 52 -4.44 -6.97 -16.37
C ARG A 52 -4.56 -5.51 -16.78
N PHE A 53 -3.47 -4.90 -17.22
CA PHE A 53 -3.48 -3.64 -17.96
C PHE A 53 -3.23 -3.91 -19.45
N ASP A 54 -4.11 -3.43 -20.33
CA ASP A 54 -3.99 -3.65 -21.78
C ASP A 54 -3.26 -2.52 -22.52
N GLY A 55 -2.81 -1.49 -21.79
CA GLY A 55 -2.22 -0.27 -22.33
C GLY A 55 -3.14 0.94 -22.27
N GLU A 56 -4.45 0.73 -22.07
CA GLU A 56 -5.45 1.80 -21.96
C GLU A 56 -6.20 1.71 -20.63
N SER A 57 -6.62 0.52 -20.23
CA SER A 57 -7.42 0.30 -19.03
C SER A 57 -7.03 -0.96 -18.27
N PHE A 58 -7.37 -0.94 -16.97
CA PHE A 58 -7.29 -2.15 -16.14
C PHE A 58 -8.54 -3.01 -16.32
N HIS A 59 -8.35 -4.33 -16.35
CA HIS A 59 -9.42 -5.32 -16.52
C HIS A 59 -9.34 -6.38 -15.44
N ALA A 60 -10.49 -6.73 -14.88
CA ALA A 60 -10.62 -8.04 -14.25
C ALA A 60 -10.54 -9.10 -15.35
N VAL A 61 -9.75 -10.15 -15.15
CA VAL A 61 -9.62 -11.24 -16.13
C VAL A 61 -10.03 -12.59 -15.53
N THR A 62 -10.41 -13.54 -16.39
CA THR A 62 -10.64 -14.93 -15.99
C THR A 62 -9.32 -15.62 -15.60
N GLN A 63 -9.41 -16.83 -15.05
CA GLN A 63 -8.25 -17.70 -14.86
C GLN A 63 -7.52 -17.99 -16.19
N THR A 64 -8.25 -18.04 -17.31
CA THR A 64 -7.65 -18.19 -18.66
C THR A 64 -7.09 -16.89 -19.24
N GLY A 65 -7.22 -15.76 -18.53
CA GLY A 65 -6.70 -14.45 -18.95
C GLY A 65 -7.62 -13.66 -19.88
N GLN A 66 -8.85 -14.11 -20.10
CA GLN A 66 -9.84 -13.37 -20.89
C GLN A 66 -10.37 -12.17 -20.10
N SER A 67 -10.35 -10.98 -20.72
CA SER A 67 -10.94 -9.77 -20.13
C SER A 67 -12.42 -9.96 -19.84
N ARG A 68 -12.84 -9.47 -18.67
CA ARG A 68 -14.24 -9.32 -18.28
C ARG A 68 -14.60 -7.83 -18.36
N SER A 69 -14.79 -7.20 -17.20
CA SER A 69 -15.11 -5.79 -17.06
C SER A 69 -13.85 -4.93 -16.97
N LYS A 70 -13.85 -3.83 -17.71
CA LYS A 70 -12.87 -2.75 -17.52
C LYS A 70 -13.20 -1.92 -16.28
N TYR A 71 -12.17 -1.47 -15.57
CA TYR A 71 -12.29 -0.46 -14.54
C TYR A 71 -12.40 0.91 -15.19
N LYS A 72 -13.45 1.67 -14.84
CA LYS A 72 -13.71 2.99 -15.42
C LYS A 72 -12.79 4.07 -14.86
N GLU A 73 -12.43 3.95 -13.59
CA GLU A 73 -11.67 4.95 -12.86
C GLU A 73 -10.39 4.31 -12.31
N HIS A 74 -9.27 4.72 -12.91
CA HIS A 74 -7.94 4.32 -12.49
C HIS A 74 -6.95 5.43 -12.79
N ALA A 75 -5.85 5.46 -12.04
CA ALA A 75 -4.77 6.41 -12.24
C ALA A 75 -3.42 5.74 -11.99
N PHE A 76 -2.42 6.10 -12.81
CA PHE A 76 -1.03 5.87 -12.44
C PHE A 76 -0.61 7.01 -11.52
N VAL A 77 -0.32 6.68 -10.26
CA VAL A 77 -0.03 7.66 -9.23
C VAL A 77 1.46 7.99 -9.20
N ASP A 78 2.30 6.98 -9.39
CA ASP A 78 3.76 7.10 -9.39
C ASP A 78 4.40 5.89 -10.10
N VAL A 79 5.71 5.91 -10.31
CA VAL A 79 6.47 4.75 -10.79
C VAL A 79 6.25 3.57 -9.84
N GLY A 80 5.73 2.46 -10.37
CA GLY A 80 5.44 1.27 -9.56
C GLY A 80 4.11 1.34 -8.80
N VAL A 81 3.30 2.39 -8.95
CA VAL A 81 2.07 2.58 -8.18
C VAL A 81 0.91 3.02 -9.06
N PHE A 82 -0.20 2.29 -8.97
CA PHE A 82 -1.46 2.72 -9.57
C PHE A 82 -2.62 2.53 -8.61
N GLN A 83 -3.71 3.26 -8.87
CA GLN A 83 -4.93 3.25 -8.07
C GLN A 83 -6.09 2.79 -8.96
N LEU A 84 -6.97 1.96 -8.38
CA LEU A 84 -8.30 1.67 -8.92
C LEU A 84 -9.34 2.25 -7.97
N VAL A 85 -10.30 3.02 -8.50
CA VAL A 85 -11.41 3.57 -7.72
C VAL A 85 -12.64 2.69 -7.95
N PHE A 86 -13.20 2.16 -6.86
CA PHE A 86 -14.38 1.28 -6.92
C PHE A 86 -15.68 2.02 -6.59
N SER A 87 -15.60 3.03 -5.71
CA SER A 87 -16.70 3.91 -5.33
C SER A 87 -16.17 5.22 -4.76
N GLU A 88 -17.06 6.19 -4.53
CA GLU A 88 -16.77 7.47 -3.85
C GLU A 88 -16.18 7.34 -2.45
N SER A 89 -16.16 6.14 -1.85
CA SER A 89 -15.68 5.88 -0.50
C SER A 89 -14.65 4.76 -0.44
N ARG A 90 -14.25 4.21 -1.60
CA ARG A 90 -13.36 3.04 -1.65
C ARG A 90 -12.48 3.07 -2.88
N SER A 91 -11.18 3.11 -2.64
CA SER A 91 -10.16 2.85 -3.65
C SER A 91 -9.25 1.71 -3.21
N ALA A 92 -8.51 1.14 -4.16
CA ALA A 92 -7.34 0.34 -3.85
C ALA A 92 -6.10 0.89 -4.55
N TRP A 93 -5.03 0.93 -3.78
CA TRP A 93 -3.69 1.23 -4.27
C TRP A 93 -2.95 -0.08 -4.55
N TYR A 94 -2.18 -0.11 -5.63
CA TYR A 94 -1.44 -1.28 -6.08
C TYR A 94 0.03 -0.93 -6.18
N PHE A 95 0.83 -1.54 -5.32
CA PHE A 95 2.28 -1.34 -5.27
C PHE A 95 2.98 -2.50 -5.99
N VAL A 96 3.61 -2.22 -7.13
CA VAL A 96 4.25 -3.21 -7.99
C VAL A 96 5.76 -3.22 -7.73
N SER A 97 6.39 -4.40 -7.76
CA SER A 97 7.85 -4.50 -7.72
C SER A 97 8.49 -4.02 -9.02
N ASP A 98 9.75 -3.58 -8.96
CA ASP A 98 10.48 -3.07 -10.13
C ASP A 98 10.57 -4.07 -11.28
N ASP A 99 10.66 -5.36 -10.97
CA ASP A 99 10.72 -6.45 -11.95
C ASP A 99 9.33 -6.91 -12.43
N LEU A 100 8.27 -6.25 -11.97
CA LEU A 100 6.87 -6.54 -12.28
C LEU A 100 6.48 -8.00 -11.99
N LYS A 101 7.12 -8.65 -11.01
CA LYS A 101 6.79 -10.02 -10.58
C LYS A 101 5.92 -10.12 -9.36
N LEU A 102 5.89 -9.07 -8.52
CA LEU A 102 5.10 -8.99 -7.30
C LEU A 102 4.22 -7.74 -7.29
N ILE A 103 3.03 -7.87 -6.71
CA ILE A 103 2.08 -6.77 -6.52
C ILE A 103 1.48 -6.84 -5.11
N THR A 104 1.34 -5.70 -4.46
CA THR A 104 0.71 -5.57 -3.14
C THR A 104 -0.51 -4.66 -3.27
N PRO A 105 -1.71 -5.22 -3.47
CA PRO A 105 -2.96 -4.48 -3.43
C PRO A 105 -3.30 -4.06 -2.00
N VAL A 106 -3.82 -2.86 -1.84
CA VAL A 106 -4.17 -2.28 -0.54
C VAL A 106 -5.49 -1.55 -0.65
N ASN A 107 -6.49 -1.93 0.15
CA ASN A 107 -7.73 -1.16 0.25
C ASN A 107 -7.51 0.08 1.12
N VAL A 108 -7.99 1.22 0.63
CA VAL A 108 -7.84 2.52 1.29
C VAL A 108 -9.22 3.12 1.55
N SER A 109 -9.48 3.51 2.79
CA SER A 109 -10.72 4.17 3.22
C SER A 109 -10.62 5.71 3.28
N GLY A 110 -9.41 6.25 3.27
CA GLY A 110 -9.16 7.69 3.28
C GLY A 110 -7.73 8.01 2.85
N GLU A 111 -7.56 9.16 2.23
CA GLU A 111 -6.30 9.61 1.63
C GLU A 111 -6.08 11.10 1.91
N ILE A 112 -4.84 11.48 2.20
CA ILE A 112 -4.40 12.87 2.24
C ILE A 112 -3.11 13.00 1.44
N GLU A 113 -3.12 13.85 0.42
CA GLU A 113 -1.93 14.19 -0.38
C GLU A 113 -1.10 15.27 0.33
N PHE A 114 0.21 15.13 0.23
CA PHE A 114 1.20 16.08 0.74
C PHE A 114 2.20 16.43 -0.36
N LYS A 115 2.62 17.68 -0.37
CA LYS A 115 3.68 18.19 -1.27
C LYS A 115 4.87 18.68 -0.47
N ALA A 116 6.06 18.50 -0.99
CA ALA A 116 7.28 18.99 -0.38
C ALA A 116 7.16 20.50 -0.13
N GLU A 117 7.51 20.93 1.09
CA GLU A 117 7.48 22.34 1.46
C GLU A 117 8.46 23.13 0.60
N THR A 118 8.03 24.31 0.13
CA THR A 118 8.89 25.22 -0.63
C THR A 118 10.22 25.46 0.08
N GLY A 119 11.32 25.29 -0.64
CA GLY A 119 12.68 25.43 -0.10
C GLY A 119 13.27 24.14 0.47
N THR A 120 12.51 23.05 0.53
CA THR A 120 13.05 21.73 0.87
C THR A 120 13.86 21.15 -0.30
N ALA A 121 15.06 20.65 -0.01
CA ALA A 121 15.88 19.95 -0.99
C ALA A 121 15.33 18.52 -1.20
N VAL A 122 14.57 18.35 -2.27
CA VAL A 122 14.06 17.05 -2.72
C VAL A 122 15.05 16.39 -3.68
N LYS A 123 15.05 15.06 -3.71
CA LYS A 123 15.83 14.25 -4.64
C LYS A 123 15.12 12.92 -4.93
N PRO A 124 15.45 12.26 -6.05
CA PRO A 124 14.97 10.92 -6.32
C PRO A 124 15.24 9.95 -5.16
N VAL A 125 14.26 9.13 -4.85
CA VAL A 125 14.27 8.18 -3.74
C VAL A 125 14.75 6.82 -4.24
N ALA A 126 16.06 6.60 -4.20
CA ALA A 126 16.71 5.35 -4.59
C ALA A 126 17.03 4.46 -3.37
N GLN A 127 17.42 5.08 -2.26
CA GLN A 127 17.79 4.46 -0.99
C GLN A 127 16.80 4.88 0.09
N PHE A 128 15.70 4.15 0.19
CA PHE A 128 14.68 4.39 1.21
C PHE A 128 15.05 3.72 2.55
N PRO A 129 14.92 4.40 3.70
CA PRO A 129 14.37 5.76 3.89
C PRO A 129 15.41 6.88 3.96
N GLN A 130 16.69 6.60 3.72
CA GLN A 130 17.78 7.58 3.87
C GLN A 130 17.59 8.79 2.95
N ASP A 131 17.13 8.58 1.72
CA ASP A 131 16.96 9.65 0.74
C ASP A 131 15.87 10.66 1.09
N ILE A 132 14.91 10.27 1.92
CA ILE A 132 13.80 11.12 2.32
C ILE A 132 14.04 11.84 3.66
N GLN A 133 15.24 11.71 4.23
CA GLN A 133 15.56 12.28 5.53
C GLN A 133 15.55 13.83 5.46
N ASN A 134 14.89 14.43 6.46
CA ASN A 134 14.71 15.87 6.63
C ASN A 134 13.91 16.58 5.54
N ILE A 135 13.35 15.85 4.56
CA ILE A 135 12.33 16.42 3.68
C ILE A 135 11.06 16.66 4.51
N VAL A 136 10.46 17.84 4.34
CA VAL A 136 9.20 18.22 4.96
C VAL A 136 8.13 18.24 3.88
N TRP A 137 7.04 17.50 4.09
CA TRP A 137 5.86 17.58 3.24
C TRP A 137 4.72 18.24 4.00
N VAL A 138 3.92 19.05 3.30
CA VAL A 138 2.78 19.79 3.82
C VAL A 138 1.52 19.35 3.09
N GLY A 139 0.44 19.11 3.83
CA GLY A 139 -0.84 18.69 3.30
C GLY A 139 -1.99 18.98 4.26
N GLY A 140 -3.15 18.39 3.98
CA GLY A 140 -4.38 18.60 4.75
C GLY A 140 -5.05 19.96 4.50
N PRO A 141 -6.12 20.29 5.23
CA PRO A 141 -6.87 21.53 5.04
C PRO A 141 -6.01 22.77 5.34
N GLU A 142 -6.14 23.83 4.54
CA GLU A 142 -5.38 25.09 4.73
C GLU A 142 -5.51 25.68 6.14
N LYS A 143 -6.68 25.50 6.77
CA LYS A 143 -6.96 25.99 8.13
C LYS A 143 -6.29 25.16 9.23
N THR A 144 -5.91 23.92 8.94
CA THR A 144 -5.30 22.98 9.88
C THR A 144 -4.20 22.18 9.16
N PRO A 145 -3.13 22.84 8.69
CA PRO A 145 -2.13 22.18 7.88
C PRO A 145 -1.39 21.11 8.70
N ILE A 146 -1.06 20.03 8.00
CA ILE A 146 -0.33 18.89 8.53
C ILE A 146 1.05 18.88 7.88
N LYS A 147 2.08 18.62 8.68
CA LYS A 147 3.45 18.43 8.23
C LYS A 147 3.95 17.03 8.54
N LEU A 148 4.67 16.46 7.59
CA LEU A 148 5.32 15.17 7.72
C LEU A 148 6.84 15.35 7.60
N ARG A 149 7.61 14.66 8.43
CA ARG A 149 9.08 14.66 8.33
C ARG A 149 9.68 13.35 8.83
N TRP A 150 10.58 12.74 8.06
CA TRP A 150 11.45 11.68 8.56
C TRP A 150 12.74 12.29 9.11
N ASN A 151 13.01 12.16 10.41
CA ASN A 151 14.21 12.75 11.02
C ASN A 151 15.45 11.83 10.99
N GLY A 152 15.29 10.59 10.50
CA GLY A 152 16.35 9.55 10.49
C GLY A 152 16.11 8.42 11.50
N THR A 153 15.23 8.63 12.47
CA THR A 153 14.91 7.65 13.51
C THR A 153 13.41 7.54 13.77
N GLU A 154 12.71 8.67 13.76
CA GLU A 154 11.27 8.76 14.00
C GLU A 154 10.62 9.55 12.87
N PHE A 155 9.39 9.14 12.54
CA PHE A 155 8.53 9.88 11.64
C PHE A 155 7.70 10.87 12.45
N GLU A 156 7.77 12.14 12.08
CA GLU A 156 7.17 13.25 12.78
C GLU A 156 5.93 13.73 12.02
N VAL A 157 4.81 13.81 12.74
CA VAL A 157 3.53 14.31 12.25
C VAL A 157 3.20 15.57 13.03
N GLY A 158 3.35 16.73 12.39
CA GLY A 158 3.04 18.04 12.93
C GLY A 158 1.64 18.48 12.53
N VAL A 159 0.83 18.95 13.47
CA VAL A 159 -0.48 19.56 13.19
C VAL A 159 -0.48 20.99 13.72
N LYS A 160 -0.91 21.95 12.90
CA LYS A 160 -1.04 23.35 13.31
C LYS A 160 -2.47 23.65 13.74
N THR A 161 -2.68 23.80 15.05
CA THR A 161 -3.96 24.28 15.61
C THR A 161 -3.83 25.74 16.08
N LYS A 162 -3.19 25.96 17.22
CA LYS A 162 -2.73 27.29 17.70
C LYS A 162 -1.21 27.41 17.65
N ALA A 163 -0.53 26.31 17.97
CA ALA A 163 0.90 26.10 17.79
C ALA A 163 1.12 24.80 17.00
N TRP A 164 2.36 24.53 16.59
CA TRP A 164 2.70 23.23 16.03
C TRP A 164 2.76 22.19 17.14
N GLU A 165 1.91 21.19 17.05
CA GLU A 165 1.95 20.00 17.91
C GLU A 165 2.53 18.84 17.10
N VAL A 166 3.66 18.29 17.57
CA VAL A 166 4.39 17.24 16.85
C VAL A 166 4.23 15.91 17.58
N GLN A 167 3.75 14.90 16.87
CA GLN A 167 3.76 13.52 17.30
C GLN A 167 4.89 12.77 16.59
N LYS A 168 5.53 11.86 17.31
CA LYS A 168 6.62 11.04 16.78
C LYS A 168 6.20 9.58 16.84
N VAL A 169 6.39 8.88 15.73
CA VAL A 169 6.14 7.44 15.63
C VAL A 169 7.39 6.75 15.07
N ARG A 170 7.57 5.49 15.42
CA ARG A 170 8.61 4.64 14.83
C ARG A 170 7.96 3.77 13.77
N PRO A 171 8.04 4.16 12.48
CA PRO A 171 7.44 3.37 11.42
C PRO A 171 8.24 2.10 11.17
N VAL A 172 7.60 1.13 10.53
CA VAL A 172 8.27 0.02 9.83
C VAL A 172 8.19 0.24 8.34
N ILE A 173 9.12 -0.33 7.57
CA ILE A 173 9.05 -0.29 6.11
C ILE A 173 8.08 -1.39 5.66
N ALA A 174 6.97 -0.99 5.04
CA ALA A 174 5.94 -1.93 4.61
C ALA A 174 6.04 -2.31 3.13
N ASN A 175 6.60 -1.42 2.32
CA ASN A 175 6.82 -1.64 0.90
C ASN A 175 7.93 -0.70 0.40
N ARG A 176 8.23 -0.77 -0.89
CA ARG A 176 9.11 0.20 -1.56
C ARG A 176 8.59 1.62 -1.31
N ARG A 177 9.39 2.44 -0.61
CA ARG A 177 9.06 3.84 -0.28
C ARG A 177 7.74 3.99 0.49
N VAL A 178 7.46 3.04 1.38
CA VAL A 178 6.29 3.10 2.24
C VAL A 178 6.68 2.87 3.68
N PHE A 179 6.31 3.82 4.53
CA PHE A 179 6.26 3.62 5.96
C PHE A 179 4.89 3.13 6.40
N GLU A 180 4.85 2.22 7.37
CA GLU A 180 3.65 1.81 8.09
C GLU A 180 3.81 2.11 9.57
N PHE A 181 2.75 2.61 10.19
CA PHE A 181 2.60 2.64 11.63
C PHE A 181 1.13 2.43 11.99
N VAL A 182 0.86 2.08 13.26
CA VAL A 182 -0.49 1.92 13.78
C VAL A 182 -0.85 3.14 14.61
N HIS A 183 -2.01 3.74 14.33
CA HIS A 183 -2.58 4.80 15.13
C HIS A 183 -3.97 4.39 15.59
N GLU A 184 -4.21 4.40 16.91
CA GLU A 184 -5.52 4.08 17.49
C GLU A 184 -6.12 2.72 17.06
N GLY A 185 -5.25 1.78 16.68
CA GLY A 185 -5.64 0.44 16.22
C GLY A 185 -5.69 0.30 14.70
N ASP A 186 -5.70 1.41 13.97
CA ASP A 186 -5.78 1.42 12.51
C ASP A 186 -4.39 1.55 11.87
N PRO A 187 -4.10 0.72 10.85
CA PRO A 187 -2.87 0.85 10.07
C PRO A 187 -2.92 2.07 9.14
N ILE A 188 -1.84 2.85 9.19
CA ILE A 188 -1.61 3.96 8.28
C ILE A 188 -0.36 3.66 7.48
N TRP A 189 -0.44 3.88 6.17
CA TRP A 189 0.71 3.89 5.28
C TRP A 189 1.02 5.32 4.84
N ILE A 190 2.30 5.68 4.87
CA ILE A 190 2.81 6.88 4.22
C ILE A 190 3.62 6.43 3.01
N ALA A 191 3.07 6.63 1.82
CA ALA A 191 3.76 6.36 0.56
C ALA A 191 4.50 7.61 0.08
N PHE A 192 5.71 7.45 -0.45
CA PHE A 192 6.51 8.54 -1.00
C PHE A 192 6.75 8.32 -2.49
N SER A 193 6.62 9.40 -3.25
CA SER A 193 6.87 9.47 -4.70
C SER A 193 8.32 9.13 -5.07
N ALA A 194 8.55 8.78 -6.34
CA ALA A 194 9.88 8.41 -6.87
C ALA A 194 10.88 9.56 -6.83
N ASP A 195 10.41 10.77 -7.04
CA ASP A 195 11.19 12.00 -7.05
C ASP A 195 11.27 12.68 -5.67
N GLY A 196 10.54 12.16 -4.68
CA GLY A 196 10.46 12.67 -3.32
C GLY A 196 9.61 13.94 -3.16
N THR A 197 8.94 14.42 -4.21
CA THR A 197 8.19 15.68 -4.16
C THR A 197 6.83 15.55 -3.49
N GLU A 198 6.25 14.35 -3.55
CA GLU A 198 4.92 14.04 -3.02
C GLU A 198 4.95 12.89 -2.02
N ALA A 199 4.00 12.92 -1.08
CA ALA A 199 3.73 11.83 -0.17
C ALA A 199 2.21 11.67 0.02
N TRP A 200 1.76 10.46 0.31
CA TRP A 200 0.34 10.15 0.54
C TRP A 200 0.16 9.44 1.86
N TRP A 201 -0.71 9.99 2.69
CA TRP A 201 -1.22 9.33 3.87
C TRP A 201 -2.41 8.48 3.49
N LEU A 202 -2.33 7.18 3.73
CA LEU A 202 -3.35 6.20 3.36
C LEU A 202 -3.87 5.50 4.61
N ASN A 203 -5.17 5.61 4.86
CA ASN A 203 -5.86 4.83 5.90
C ASN A 203 -6.17 3.44 5.34
N ILE A 204 -5.46 2.43 5.83
CA ILE A 204 -5.49 1.09 5.27
C ILE A 204 -6.59 0.27 5.94
N THR A 205 -7.42 -0.41 5.13
CA THR A 205 -8.41 -1.36 5.67
C THR A 205 -7.96 -2.80 5.52
N ASP A 206 -7.30 -3.12 4.41
CA ASP A 206 -6.83 -4.47 4.12
C ASP A 206 -5.57 -4.41 3.23
N VAL A 207 -4.65 -5.35 3.46
CA VAL A 207 -3.46 -5.55 2.62
C VAL A 207 -3.51 -6.96 2.03
N PHE A 208 -3.26 -7.07 0.74
CA PHE A 208 -3.31 -8.32 -0.02
C PHE A 208 -1.98 -8.63 -0.68
N GLY A 209 -1.85 -9.87 -1.15
CA GLY A 209 -0.72 -10.33 -1.93
C GLY A 209 -1.02 -10.42 -3.42
N GLY A 210 0.00 -10.71 -4.21
CA GLY A 210 -0.16 -11.01 -5.62
C GLY A 210 1.17 -11.21 -6.32
N HIS A 211 1.14 -12.01 -7.39
CA HIS A 211 2.29 -12.30 -8.22
C HIS A 211 1.89 -12.31 -9.70
N ALA A 212 2.85 -12.03 -10.57
CA ALA A 212 2.62 -12.13 -12.00
C ALA A 212 2.36 -13.59 -12.31
N ARG A 213 1.42 -13.89 -13.19
CA ARG A 213 1.06 -15.28 -13.54
C ARG A 213 2.25 -16.09 -14.07
N SER A 214 3.22 -15.42 -14.69
CA SER A 214 4.50 -15.99 -15.14
C SER A 214 5.46 -16.34 -14.00
N ASN A 215 5.15 -15.96 -12.77
CA ASN A 215 5.92 -16.18 -11.56
C ASN A 215 5.08 -16.99 -10.55
N PRO A 216 4.88 -18.30 -10.78
CA PRO A 216 3.97 -19.09 -9.95
C PRO A 216 4.45 -19.18 -8.49
N GLY A 217 3.52 -19.00 -7.54
CA GLY A 217 3.73 -19.35 -6.13
C GLY A 217 3.92 -20.86 -5.94
N ALA A 218 4.64 -21.25 -4.89
CA ALA A 218 4.98 -22.63 -4.58
C ALA A 218 4.12 -23.23 -3.44
N ALA A 219 3.51 -22.41 -2.59
CA ALA A 219 2.79 -22.83 -1.40
C ALA A 219 1.28 -22.92 -1.64
N ALA A 220 0.72 -24.09 -1.39
CA ALA A 220 -0.72 -24.29 -1.32
C ALA A 220 -1.05 -25.21 -0.14
N LEU A 221 -0.99 -24.67 1.08
CA LEU A 221 -1.68 -25.32 2.20
C LEU A 221 -3.18 -25.06 2.04
N ASP A 222 -4.00 -26.08 2.32
CA ASP A 222 -5.44 -25.92 2.32
C ASP A 222 -5.92 -25.14 3.57
N ALA A 223 -7.06 -24.46 3.47
CA ALA A 223 -7.59 -23.65 4.56
C ALA A 223 -8.09 -24.50 5.76
N LYS A 224 -8.41 -25.78 5.52
CA LYS A 224 -8.87 -26.69 6.58
C LYS A 224 -7.73 -27.06 7.54
N ALA A 225 -6.50 -27.13 7.03
CA ALA A 225 -5.30 -27.43 7.80
C ALA A 225 -4.86 -26.26 8.70
N THR A 226 -5.29 -25.02 8.41
CA THR A 226 -4.80 -23.82 9.11
C THR A 226 -5.83 -23.18 10.03
N GLY A 227 -7.13 -23.46 9.84
CA GLY A 227 -8.21 -22.80 10.59
C GLY A 227 -8.47 -21.35 10.17
N LEU A 228 -7.81 -20.88 9.10
CA LEU A 228 -8.00 -19.55 8.54
C LEU A 228 -9.16 -19.53 7.53
N PRO A 229 -9.88 -18.41 7.40
CA PRO A 229 -10.76 -18.19 6.27
C PRO A 229 -9.99 -18.33 4.94
N PRO A 230 -10.62 -18.79 3.85
CA PRO A 230 -9.92 -19.05 2.58
C PRO A 230 -9.06 -17.88 2.10
N THR A 231 -9.57 -16.65 2.14
CA THR A 231 -8.82 -15.47 1.70
C THR A 231 -7.61 -15.17 2.59
N GLN A 232 -7.70 -15.36 3.90
CA GLN A 232 -6.56 -15.19 4.79
C GLN A 232 -5.54 -16.31 4.59
N ASN A 233 -5.99 -17.52 4.28
CA ASN A 233 -5.11 -18.64 3.95
C ASN A 233 -4.35 -18.40 2.63
N ASP A 234 -5.00 -17.82 1.61
CA ASP A 234 -4.33 -17.40 0.36
C ASP A 234 -3.19 -16.40 0.66
N VAL A 235 -3.45 -15.39 1.50
CA VAL A 235 -2.43 -14.42 1.91
C VAL A 235 -1.30 -15.09 2.69
N ALA A 236 -1.62 -16.01 3.60
CA ALA A 236 -0.61 -16.74 4.37
C ALA A 236 0.26 -17.63 3.47
N ASN A 237 -0.33 -18.36 2.52
CA ASN A 237 0.41 -19.12 1.51
C ASN A 237 1.37 -18.21 0.74
N HIS A 238 0.88 -17.05 0.28
CA HIS A 238 1.72 -16.11 -0.45
C HIS A 238 2.83 -15.50 0.40
N ALA A 239 2.58 -15.16 1.67
CA ALA A 239 3.61 -14.67 2.58
C ALA A 239 4.73 -15.71 2.81
N GLU A 240 4.37 -17.00 2.86
CA GLU A 240 5.32 -18.10 2.96
C GLU A 240 6.20 -18.22 1.71
N ASP A 241 5.60 -18.12 0.52
CA ASP A 241 6.34 -18.10 -0.74
C ASP A 241 7.32 -16.94 -0.83
N LEU A 242 6.91 -15.75 -0.40
CA LEU A 242 7.76 -14.57 -0.35
C LEU A 242 8.95 -14.77 0.58
N LEU A 243 8.75 -15.38 1.77
CA LEU A 243 9.85 -15.70 2.69
C LEU A 243 10.85 -16.68 2.08
N LYS A 244 10.35 -17.74 1.42
CA LYS A 244 11.20 -18.73 0.73
C LYS A 244 11.97 -18.11 -0.44
N ALA A 245 11.37 -17.15 -1.13
CA ALA A 245 12.01 -16.39 -2.22
C ALA A 245 12.94 -15.26 -1.72
N GLY A 246 12.98 -15.00 -0.41
CA GLY A 246 13.80 -13.95 0.18
C GLY A 246 13.20 -12.54 0.20
N ASP A 247 11.96 -12.34 -0.25
CA ASP A 247 11.24 -11.07 -0.12
C ASP A 247 10.64 -10.92 1.30
N ARG A 248 11.55 -10.66 2.24
CA ARG A 248 11.21 -10.54 3.67
C ARG A 248 10.33 -9.34 3.97
N MET A 249 10.48 -8.24 3.22
CA MET A 249 9.74 -7.00 3.46
C MET A 249 8.25 -7.21 3.18
N ARG A 250 7.89 -7.66 1.98
CA ARG A 250 6.47 -7.87 1.62
C ARG A 250 5.86 -8.98 2.46
N ALA A 251 6.60 -10.05 2.72
CA ALA A 251 6.12 -11.10 3.61
C ALA A 251 5.81 -10.56 5.02
N ALA A 252 6.71 -9.80 5.63
CA ALA A 252 6.49 -9.22 6.96
C ALA A 252 5.26 -8.32 6.98
N THR A 253 5.00 -7.58 5.91
CA THR A 253 3.79 -6.76 5.77
C THR A 253 2.52 -7.57 5.76
N LEU A 254 2.46 -8.65 4.97
CA LEU A 254 1.31 -9.55 4.95
C LEU A 254 1.10 -10.26 6.28
N LEU A 255 2.19 -10.64 6.96
CA LEU A 255 2.11 -11.24 8.30
C LEU A 255 1.55 -10.28 9.34
N ARG A 256 1.99 -9.02 9.37
CA ARG A 256 1.42 -8.02 10.29
C ARG A 256 -0.07 -7.84 10.06
N GLU A 257 -0.51 -7.84 8.80
CA GLU A 257 -1.93 -7.75 8.46
C GLU A 257 -2.72 -8.98 8.93
N LEU A 258 -2.20 -10.19 8.69
CA LEU A 258 -2.83 -11.43 9.16
C LEU A 258 -2.90 -11.49 10.69
N GLU A 259 -1.82 -11.12 11.39
CA GLU A 259 -1.76 -11.04 12.84
C GLU A 259 -2.80 -10.03 13.37
N ARG A 260 -2.93 -8.86 12.73
CA ARG A 260 -3.93 -7.84 13.09
C ARG A 260 -5.37 -8.34 12.90
N LYS A 261 -5.69 -8.97 11.77
CA LYS A 261 -7.03 -9.52 11.47
C LYS A 261 -7.42 -10.71 12.35
N ASN A 262 -6.45 -11.36 12.98
CA ASN A 262 -6.66 -12.51 13.87
C ASN A 262 -6.35 -12.20 15.34
N ALA A 263 -6.08 -10.94 15.71
CA ALA A 263 -5.72 -10.55 17.07
C ALA A 263 -6.78 -10.96 18.13
N THR A 264 -8.05 -11.04 17.73
CA THR A 264 -9.17 -11.45 18.60
C THR A 264 -9.52 -12.94 18.49
N LYS A 265 -8.74 -13.73 17.73
CA LYS A 265 -8.93 -15.17 17.51
C LYS A 265 -7.68 -15.93 17.95
N PRO A 266 -7.54 -16.25 19.25
CA PRO A 266 -6.29 -16.78 19.82
C PRO A 266 -5.74 -18.01 19.08
N ASP A 267 -6.59 -19.00 18.77
CA ASP A 267 -6.17 -20.23 18.10
C ASP A 267 -5.64 -19.97 16.67
N ALA A 268 -6.34 -19.11 15.91
CA ALA A 268 -5.92 -18.74 14.56
C ALA A 268 -4.59 -17.96 14.58
N LEU A 269 -4.43 -17.07 15.56
CA LEU A 269 -3.19 -16.33 15.75
C LEU A 269 -2.03 -17.26 16.13
N GLN A 270 -2.28 -18.23 17.02
CA GLN A 270 -1.28 -19.22 17.42
C GLN A 270 -0.83 -20.07 16.21
N HIS A 271 -1.78 -20.60 15.42
CA HIS A 271 -1.44 -21.36 14.21
C HIS A 271 -0.62 -20.54 13.21
N LEU A 272 -0.96 -19.26 13.01
CA LEU A 272 -0.16 -18.35 12.18
C LEU A 272 1.26 -18.21 12.74
N GLN A 273 1.41 -17.93 14.03
CA GLN A 273 2.72 -17.76 14.66
C GLN A 273 3.58 -19.03 14.56
N GLU A 274 2.99 -20.20 14.77
CA GLU A 274 3.67 -21.49 14.65
C GLU A 274 4.10 -21.77 13.20
N ARG A 275 3.21 -21.53 12.22
CA ARG A 275 3.49 -21.70 10.79
C ARG A 275 4.71 -20.91 10.33
N PHE A 276 4.85 -19.67 10.79
CA PHE A 276 5.94 -18.78 10.37
C PHE A 276 7.15 -18.80 11.31
N LYS A 277 7.12 -19.55 12.42
CA LYS A 277 8.18 -19.56 13.44
C LYS A 277 9.55 -19.91 12.87
N SER A 278 9.63 -20.89 11.97
CA SER A 278 10.88 -21.36 11.37
C SER A 278 11.36 -20.50 10.19
N LEU A 279 10.53 -19.58 9.72
CA LEU A 279 10.80 -18.72 8.56
C LEU A 279 11.15 -17.28 8.96
N LYS A 280 10.88 -16.92 10.23
CA LYS A 280 11.35 -15.66 10.83
C LYS A 280 12.87 -15.80 11.08
N PRO A 281 13.71 -14.91 10.51
CA PRO A 281 15.16 -14.94 10.73
C PRO A 281 15.56 -14.59 12.16
#